data_AF-A0A367LTM9-F1
#
_entry.id   AF-A0A367LTM9-F1
#
_cell.length_a   1.000
_cell.length_b   1.000
_cell.length_c   1.000
_cell.angle_alpha   90.00
_cell.angle_beta   90.00
_cell.angle_gamma   90.00
#
_symmetry.space_group_name_H-M   'P 1'
#
loop_
_entity.id
_entity.type
_entity.pdbx_description
1 polymer ?
#
loop_
_entity_poly.entity_id
_entity_poly.type
_entity_poly.pdbx_seq_one_letter_code
_entity_poly.pdbx_strand_id
1 'polypeptide(L)'
;GPGQGALTEGLLGSGARLDVIELDQDLIPLLKLKFGLESRFSLHQGDALKFDFTSLVESGEKLRVVGNLPYNISTPLIFQLL
;
A
#
# COMPACT_ATOMS: atom_id res chain seq x y z
N GLY A 1 -1.56 -4.83 -0.11
CA GLY A 1 -2.49 -5.45 0.85
C GLY A 1 -2.16 -5.01 2.26
N PRO A 2 -2.66 -3.86 2.72
CA PRO A 2 -2.64 -3.48 4.15
C PRO A 2 -3.42 -4.45 5.04
N GLY A 3 -4.34 -5.26 4.48
CA GLY A 3 -5.18 -6.15 5.27
C GLY A 3 -6.04 -5.33 6.24
N GLN A 4 -6.10 -5.73 7.51
CA GLN A 4 -6.80 -4.98 8.56
C GLN A 4 -6.02 -3.77 9.12
N GLY A 5 -4.81 -3.50 8.58
CA GLY A 5 -4.01 -2.32 8.91
C GLY A 5 -2.90 -2.51 9.94
N ALA A 6 -2.53 -3.75 10.30
CA ALA A 6 -1.56 -4.01 11.37
C ALA A 6 -0.18 -3.36 11.13
N LEU A 7 0.36 -3.48 9.91
CA LEU A 7 1.62 -2.80 9.55
C LEU A 7 1.39 -1.31 9.26
N THR A 8 0.25 -0.97 8.66
CA THR A 8 -0.13 0.40 8.31
C THR A 8 -0.15 1.31 9.53
N GLU A 9 -0.75 0.85 10.64
CA GLU A 9 -0.84 1.60 11.90
C GLU A 9 0.54 1.94 12.47
N GLY A 10 1.44 0.95 12.56
CA GLY A 10 2.80 1.18 13.05
C GLY A 10 3.61 2.12 12.16
N LEU A 11 3.48 1.99 10.83
CA LEU A 11 4.18 2.86 9.88
C LEU A 11 3.66 4.30 9.93
N LEU A 12 2.34 4.52 10.01
CA LEU A 12 1.77 5.86 10.20
C LEU A 12 2.22 6.46 11.53
N GLY A 13 2.28 5.65 12.60
CA GLY A 13 2.79 6.05 13.91
C GLY A 13 4.25 6.49 13.90
N SER A 14 5.08 5.95 12.98
CA SER A 14 6.47 6.40 12.79
C SER A 14 6.57 7.77 12.09
N GLY A 15 5.46 8.26 11.55
CA GLY A 15 5.35 9.53 10.85
C GLY A 15 5.54 9.45 9.34
N ALA A 16 5.63 8.25 8.77
CA ALA A 16 5.79 8.03 7.34
C ALA A 16 4.55 8.46 6.54
N ARG A 17 4.77 8.91 5.29
CA ARG A 17 3.73 8.97 4.25
C ARG A 17 3.57 7.59 3.64
N LEU A 18 2.33 7.13 3.51
CA LEU A 18 2.00 5.80 3.02
C LEU A 18 0.97 5.85 1.88
N ASP A 19 1.36 5.24 0.78
CA ASP A 19 0.47 4.77 -0.26
C ASP A 19 0.24 3.27 -0.05
N VAL A 20 -1.01 2.87 0.17
CA VAL A 20 -1.39 1.47 0.34
C VAL A 20 -2.27 1.01 -0.81
N ILE A 21 -2.01 -0.19 -1.32
CA ILE A 21 -2.81 -0.81 -2.39
C ILE A 21 -3.61 -1.96 -1.78
N GLU A 22 -4.94 -1.94 -1.89
CA GLU A 22 -5.83 -3.01 -1.41
C GLU A 22 -6.78 -3.45 -2.51
N LEU A 23 -6.91 -4.77 -2.68
CA LEU A 23 -7.79 -5.40 -3.66
C LEU A 23 -9.12 -5.80 -3.01
N ASP A 24 -9.10 -6.16 -1.73
CA ASP A 24 -10.27 -6.63 -1.00
C ASP A 24 -11.27 -5.49 -0.72
N GLN A 25 -12.44 -5.58 -1.35
CA GLN A 25 -13.52 -4.60 -1.26
C GLN A 25 -14.16 -4.53 0.12
N ASP A 26 -14.08 -5.61 0.91
CA ASP A 26 -14.64 -5.65 2.26
C ASP A 26 -13.72 -4.93 3.25
N LEU A 27 -12.41 -4.89 2.98
CA LEU A 27 -11.42 -4.23 3.82
C LEU A 27 -11.28 -2.73 3.54
N ILE A 28 -11.56 -2.30 2.32
CA ILE A 28 -11.46 -0.89 1.90
C ILE A 28 -12.27 0.07 2.81
N PRO A 29 -13.55 -0.19 3.13
CA PRO A 29 -14.32 0.66 4.05
C PRO A 29 -13.71 0.73 5.45
N LEU A 30 -13.19 -0.40 5.95
CA LEU A 30 -12.54 -0.48 7.26
C LEU A 30 -11.27 0.36 7.30
N LEU A 31 -10.44 0.30 6.25
CA LEU A 31 -9.21 1.09 6.13
C LEU A 31 -9.52 2.59 6.04
N LYS A 32 -10.54 2.97 5.28
CA LYS A 32 -11.01 4.37 5.22
C LYS A 32 -11.51 4.87 6.57
N LEU A 33 -12.26 4.03 7.31
CA LEU A 33 -12.74 4.40 8.64
C LEU A 33 -11.58 4.57 9.63
N LYS A 34 -10.57 3.70 9.58
CA LYS A 34 -9.43 3.73 10.50
C LYS A 34 -8.44 4.87 10.21
N PHE A 35 -8.11 5.09 8.94
CA PHE A 35 -6.98 5.94 8.53
C PHE A 35 -7.35 7.07 7.58
N GLY A 36 -8.60 7.17 7.13
CA GLY A 36 -9.01 8.13 6.09
C GLY A 36 -8.92 9.61 6.49
N LEU A 37 -8.70 9.92 7.78
CA LEU A 37 -8.45 11.27 8.27
C LEU A 37 -6.95 11.61 8.37
N GLU A 38 -6.06 10.63 8.18
CA GLU A 38 -4.62 10.85 8.19
C GLU A 38 -4.18 11.44 6.84
N SER A 39 -3.69 12.68 6.86
CA SER A 39 -3.23 13.38 5.63
C SER A 39 -2.05 12.70 4.93
N ARG A 40 -1.36 11.79 5.63
CA ARG A 40 -0.22 11.01 5.15
C ARG A 40 -0.62 9.64 4.62
N PHE A 41 -1.91 9.32 4.60
CA PHE A 41 -2.44 8.02 4.18
C PHE A 41 -3.23 8.14 2.87
N SER A 42 -2.80 7.40 1.86
CA SER A 42 -3.45 7.28 0.57
C SER A 42 -3.83 5.82 0.30
N LEU A 43 -5.13 5.56 0.09
CA LEU A 43 -5.65 4.22 -0.22
C LEU A 43 -5.96 4.10 -1.72
N HIS A 44 -5.19 3.25 -2.39
CA HIS A 44 -5.38 2.85 -3.78
C HIS A 44 -6.13 1.52 -3.83
N GLN A 45 -7.28 1.50 -4.51
CA GLN A 45 -8.09 0.29 -4.65
C GLN A 45 -7.72 -0.41 -5.95
N GLY A 46 -7.13 -1.60 -5.87
CA GLY A 46 -6.73 -2.31 -7.08
C GLY A 46 -5.79 -3.49 -6.84
N ASP A 47 -5.53 -4.19 -7.94
CA ASP A 47 -4.57 -5.28 -8.01
C ASP A 47 -3.14 -4.71 -8.08
N ALA A 48 -2.31 -5.06 -7.10
CA ALA A 48 -0.91 -4.63 -7.05
C ALA A 48 -0.11 -5.07 -8.30
N LEU A 49 -0.46 -6.20 -8.92
CA LEU A 49 0.20 -6.67 -10.14
C LEU A 49 -0.13 -5.83 -11.39
N LYS A 50 -1.18 -5.01 -11.31
CA LYS A 50 -1.63 -4.12 -12.40
C LYS A 50 -1.46 -2.65 -12.05
N PHE A 51 -0.96 -2.37 -10.85
CA PHE A 51 -0.79 -1.02 -10.36
C PHE A 51 0.46 -0.38 -10.99
N ASP A 52 0.34 0.86 -11.43
CA ASP A 52 1.47 1.63 -11.94
C ASP A 52 2.20 2.30 -10.78
N PHE A 53 3.24 1.64 -10.26
CA PHE A 53 4.07 2.17 -9.18
C PHE A 53 4.82 3.45 -9.57
N THR A 54 5.06 3.69 -10.86
CA THR A 54 5.76 4.90 -11.31
C THR A 54 4.92 6.15 -11.05
N SER A 55 3.60 6.02 -10.99
CA SER A 55 2.67 7.10 -10.66
C SER A 55 2.81 7.62 -9.21
N LEU A 56 3.43 6.85 -8.31
CA LEU A 56 3.67 7.24 -6.92
C LEU A 56 4.97 8.01 -6.72
N VAL A 57 5.83 8.04 -7.73
CA VAL A 57 7.16 8.64 -7.63
C VAL A 57 7.08 10.14 -7.89
N GLU A 58 7.35 10.93 -6.87
CA GLU A 58 7.68 12.34 -7.05
C GLU A 58 9.14 12.48 -7.49
N SER A 59 9.44 13.49 -8.31
CA SER A 59 10.70 13.59 -9.05
C SER A 59 11.94 13.42 -8.16
N GLY A 60 12.70 12.33 -8.40
CA GLY A 60 13.97 12.05 -7.73
C GLY A 60 13.89 11.17 -6.48
N GLU A 61 12.69 10.75 -6.06
CA GLU A 61 12.52 9.89 -4.89
C GLU A 61 12.69 8.39 -5.21
N LYS A 62 13.22 7.63 -4.25
CA LYS A 62 13.25 6.16 -4.30
C LYS A 62 12.06 5.62 -3.52
N LEU A 63 11.24 4.79 -4.16
CA LEU A 63 10.17 4.06 -3.49
C LEU A 63 10.74 3.04 -2.50
N ARG A 64 10.11 2.98 -1.34
CA ARG A 64 10.30 1.90 -0.36
C ARG A 64 9.02 1.09 -0.33
N VAL A 65 9.08 -0.12 -0.87
CA VAL A 65 7.93 -1.04 -0.87
C VAL A 65 8.02 -1.95 0.33
N VAL A 66 6.93 -2.02 1.09
CA VAL A 66 6.78 -2.91 2.24
C VAL A 66 5.43 -3.61 2.15
N GLY A 67 5.38 -4.89 2.50
CA GLY A 67 4.13 -5.64 2.48
C GLY A 67 4.29 -7.07 2.97
N ASN A 68 3.26 -7.56 3.65
CA ASN A 68 3.12 -8.98 3.93
C ASN A 68 2.38 -9.63 2.74
N LEU A 69 3.14 -10.00 1.71
CA LEU A 69 2.58 -10.48 0.45
C LEU A 69 2.18 -11.96 0.55
N PRO A 70 1.02 -12.36 0.01
CA PRO A 70 0.68 -13.77 -0.08
C PRO A 70 1.63 -14.49 -1.07
N TYR A 71 1.96 -15.73 -0.75
CA TYR A 71 2.98 -16.52 -1.47
C TYR A 71 2.71 -16.67 -2.97
N ASN A 72 1.43 -16.59 -3.39
CA ASN A 72 1.00 -16.77 -4.77
C ASN A 72 1.30 -15.57 -5.69
N ILE A 73 1.54 -14.37 -5.15
CA ILE A 73 1.82 -13.16 -5.96
C ILE A 73 3.21 -12.56 -5.72
N SER A 74 3.97 -13.07 -4.76
CA SER A 74 5.22 -12.45 -4.32
C SER A 74 6.27 -12.40 -5.44
N THR A 75 6.52 -13.53 -6.12
CA THR A 75 7.49 -13.61 -7.24
C THR A 75 7.16 -12.63 -8.38
N PRO A 76 5.96 -12.67 -9.00
CA PRO A 76 5.67 -11.75 -10.11
C PRO A 76 5.69 -10.29 -9.68
N LEU A 77 5.27 -9.98 -8.44
CA LEU A 77 5.33 -8.61 -7.94
C LEU A 77 6.76 -8.10 -7.76
N ILE A 78 7.68 -8.94 -7.27
CA ILE A 78 9.10 -8.57 -7.14
C ILE A 78 9.69 -8.26 -8.51
N PHE A 79 9.42 -9.08 -9.53
CA PHE A 79 9.90 -8.83 -10.90
C PHE A 79 9.35 -7.54 -11.52
N GLN A 80 8.13 -7.13 -11.17
CA GLN A 80 7.55 -5.87 -11.62
C GLN A 80 8.21 -4.64 -10.95
N LEU A 81 8.77 -4.82 -9.75
CA LEU A 81 9.41 -3.75 -8.97
C LEU A 81 10.91 -3.58 -9.26
N LEU A 82 11.52 -4.49 -10.01
CA LEU A 82 12.93 -4.47 -10.43
C LEU A 82 13.09 -3.87 -11.83
#